data_AF-A0A1H0XZG7-F1
#
_entry.id   AF-A0A1H0XZG7-F1
#
_cell.length_a   1.000
_cell.length_b   1.000
_cell.length_c   1.000
_cell.angle_alpha   90.00
_cell.angle_beta   90.00
_cell.angle_gamma   90.00
#
_symmetry.space_group_name_H-M   'P 1'
#
loop_
_entity.id
_entity.type
_entity.pdbx_description
1 polymer ?
#
loop_
_entity_poly.entity_id
_entity_poly.type
_entity_poly.pdbx_seq_one_letter_code
_entity_poly.pdbx_strand_id
1 'polypeptide(L)'
;MKKLLYIGGILISGVCFSQQTDSKIKASFFDGITVAGYVDHGAFINFTGPNVSVKHKDFKFILGMLPSLRIREDKSEGTKNSAITPNLGAGFTVAYKKIALQIPFYYNTKTSTQNGAWKMGIGLGYSFK
;
A
#
# COMPACT_ATOMS: atom_id res chain seq x y z
N MET A 1 -19.46 -24.55 40.61
CA MET A 1 -19.54 -23.28 39.82
C MET A 1 -18.31 -22.38 39.98
N LYS A 2 -17.65 -22.30 41.14
CA LYS A 2 -16.47 -21.43 41.34
C LYS A 2 -15.23 -21.79 40.49
N LYS A 3 -14.97 -23.09 40.25
CA LYS A 3 -13.81 -23.56 39.46
C LYS A 3 -13.82 -23.16 37.99
N LEU A 4 -15.01 -22.98 37.38
CA LEU A 4 -15.15 -22.57 35.97
C LEU A 4 -14.84 -21.07 35.77
N LEU A 5 -15.14 -20.23 36.77
CA LEU A 5 -14.83 -18.79 36.75
C LEU A 5 -13.32 -18.52 36.79
N TYR A 6 -12.55 -19.32 37.53
CA TYR A 6 -11.09 -19.20 37.56
C TYR A 6 -10.44 -19.59 36.22
N ILE A 7 -10.97 -20.60 35.53
CA ILE A 7 -10.48 -21.00 34.20
C ILE A 7 -10.78 -19.91 33.16
N GLY A 8 -11.97 -19.30 33.22
CA GLY A 8 -12.30 -18.15 32.37
C GLY A 8 -11.38 -16.95 32.61
N GLY A 9 -11.06 -16.64 33.88
CA GLY A 9 -10.15 -15.55 34.24
C GLY A 9 -8.71 -15.77 33.76
N ILE A 10 -8.21 -17.00 33.81
CA ILE A 10 -6.86 -17.36 33.33
C ILE A 10 -6.78 -17.34 31.80
N LEU A 11 -7.85 -17.74 31.11
CA LEU A 11 -7.92 -17.68 29.65
C LEU A 11 -7.95 -16.23 29.15
N ILE A 12 -8.68 -15.32 29.83
CA ILE A 12 -8.75 -13.91 29.48
C ILE A 12 -7.40 -13.20 29.73
N SER A 13 -6.73 -13.51 30.84
CA SER A 13 -5.41 -12.91 31.13
C SER A 13 -4.34 -13.36 30.14
N GLY A 14 -4.40 -14.60 29.63
CA GLY A 14 -3.51 -15.10 28.58
C GLY A 14 -3.60 -14.34 27.25
N VAL A 15 -4.77 -13.81 26.88
CA VAL A 15 -4.93 -13.00 25.65
C VAL A 15 -4.43 -11.57 25.83
N CYS A 16 -4.40 -11.06 27.07
CA CYS A 16 -3.94 -9.71 27.40
C CYS A 16 -2.41 -9.59 27.49
N PHE A 17 -1.67 -10.68 27.64
CA PHE A 17 -0.20 -10.71 27.58
C PHE A 17 0.34 -10.88 26.15
N SER A 18 -0.34 -10.29 25.16
CA SER A 18 0.24 -10.11 23.82
C SER A 18 1.46 -9.21 23.96
N GLN A 19 2.63 -9.84 24.05
CA GLN A 19 3.95 -9.22 24.13
C GLN A 19 3.99 -7.94 23.31
N GLN A 20 4.26 -6.84 24.01
CA GLN A 20 4.46 -5.52 23.44
C GLN A 20 5.72 -5.59 22.58
N THR A 21 5.56 -6.07 21.34
CA THR A 21 6.64 -6.03 20.36
C THR A 21 6.78 -4.57 20.01
N ASP A 22 7.88 -3.95 20.45
CA ASP A 22 8.17 -2.54 20.18
C ASP A 22 7.86 -2.23 18.71
N SER A 23 6.84 -1.42 18.48
CA SER A 23 6.46 -0.95 17.16
C SER A 23 7.52 0.06 16.71
N LYS A 24 8.65 -0.44 16.25
CA LYS A 24 9.77 0.38 15.78
C LYS A 24 9.45 0.91 14.39
N ILE A 25 9.56 2.22 14.24
CA ILE A 25 9.52 2.89 12.94
C ILE A 25 10.74 2.42 12.14
N LYS A 26 10.51 1.95 10.91
CA LYS A 26 11.57 1.47 10.02
C LYS A 26 11.55 2.23 8.70
N ALA A 27 12.69 2.81 8.33
CA ALA A 27 12.92 3.30 6.97
C ALA A 27 13.44 2.16 6.07
N SER A 28 12.97 2.08 4.84
CA SER A 28 13.46 1.10 3.85
C SER A 28 13.42 1.67 2.45
N PHE A 29 14.37 1.29 1.60
CA PHE A 29 14.35 1.58 0.17
C PHE A 29 13.40 0.67 -0.62
N PHE A 30 13.18 -0.55 -0.15
CA PHE A 30 12.35 -1.53 -0.84
C PHE A 30 11.83 -2.63 0.09
N ASP A 31 10.51 -2.83 0.04
CA ASP A 31 9.82 -3.78 0.92
C ASP A 31 9.36 -5.09 0.26
N GLY A 32 9.62 -5.27 -1.04
CA GLY A 32 9.26 -6.52 -1.72
C GLY A 32 7.75 -6.73 -1.82
N ILE A 33 6.97 -5.65 -1.92
CA ILE A 33 5.54 -5.70 -2.18
C ILE A 33 5.28 -5.18 -3.59
N THR A 34 4.57 -5.99 -4.37
CA THR A 34 4.05 -5.61 -5.69
C THR A 34 2.54 -5.51 -5.61
N VAL A 35 1.98 -4.42 -6.12
CA VAL A 35 0.55 -4.12 -6.08
C VAL A 35 0.08 -3.84 -7.49
N ALA A 36 -1.01 -4.47 -7.91
CA ALA A 36 -1.73 -4.10 -9.12
C ALA A 36 -3.05 -3.43 -8.76
N GLY A 37 -3.50 -2.48 -9.57
CA GLY A 37 -4.74 -1.78 -9.26
C GLY A 37 -5.20 -0.86 -10.37
N TYR A 38 -6.12 0.02 -10.03
CA TYR A 38 -6.77 0.94 -10.94
C TYR A 38 -6.74 2.37 -10.41
N VAL A 39 -6.43 3.30 -11.29
CA VAL A 39 -6.43 4.74 -11.01
C VAL A 39 -6.70 5.50 -12.28
N ASP A 40 -7.62 6.46 -12.20
CA ASP A 40 -7.93 7.38 -13.31
C ASP A 40 -7.97 6.65 -14.67
N HIS A 41 -9.00 5.83 -14.88
CA HIS A 41 -9.27 5.16 -16.15
C HIS A 41 -8.12 4.30 -16.72
N GLY A 42 -7.23 3.81 -15.85
CA GLY A 42 -6.11 2.97 -16.24
C GLY A 42 -5.65 2.06 -15.12
N ALA A 43 -4.98 0.98 -15.50
CA ALA A 43 -4.36 0.09 -14.53
C ALA A 43 -2.99 0.61 -14.10
N PHE A 44 -2.48 0.10 -12.99
CA PHE A 44 -1.11 0.33 -12.56
C PHE A 44 -0.50 -0.93 -11.95
N ILE A 45 0.83 -0.98 -11.96
CA ILE A 45 1.62 -1.90 -11.15
C ILE A 45 2.58 -1.05 -10.32
N ASN A 46 2.50 -1.17 -9.00
CA ASN A 46 3.34 -0.47 -8.04
C ASN A 46 4.28 -1.41 -7.34
N PHE A 47 5.44 -0.87 -6.99
CA PHE A 47 6.42 -1.48 -6.13
C PHE A 47 6.59 -0.60 -4.91
N THR A 48 6.59 -1.17 -3.71
CA THR A 48 6.87 -0.38 -2.49
C THR A 48 8.33 0.04 -2.47
N GLY A 49 8.59 1.33 -2.71
CA GLY A 49 9.93 1.93 -2.78
C GLY A 49 10.36 2.55 -1.45
N PRO A 50 11.17 3.64 -1.49
CA PRO A 50 11.56 4.39 -0.31
C PRO A 50 10.36 4.75 0.56
N ASN A 51 10.36 4.26 1.80
CA ASN A 51 9.21 4.36 2.68
C ASN A 51 9.61 4.38 4.14
N VAL A 52 8.64 4.78 4.96
CA VAL A 52 8.63 4.58 6.40
C VAL A 52 7.50 3.61 6.73
N SER A 53 7.79 2.65 7.60
CA SER A 53 6.82 1.64 8.00
C SER A 53 6.78 1.41 9.50
N VAL A 54 5.62 0.99 9.97
CA VAL A 54 5.39 0.54 11.36
C VAL A 54 4.77 -0.85 11.29
N LYS A 55 5.35 -1.79 12.04
CA LYS A 55 4.81 -3.14 12.19
C LYS A 55 4.12 -3.27 13.55
N HIS A 56 2.90 -3.77 13.54
CA HIS A 56 2.17 -4.15 14.74
C HIS A 56 1.53 -5.53 14.52
N LYS A 57 2.04 -6.55 15.22
CA LYS A 57 1.67 -7.96 15.01
C LYS A 57 1.87 -8.36 13.53
N ASP A 58 0.86 -8.95 12.91
CA ASP A 58 0.85 -9.37 11.50
C ASP A 58 0.57 -8.21 10.52
N PHE A 59 0.26 -7.02 11.03
CA PHE A 59 0.01 -5.83 10.22
C PHE A 59 1.29 -5.03 10.04
N LYS A 60 1.49 -4.55 8.82
CA LYS A 60 2.52 -3.57 8.48
C LYS A 60 1.88 -2.40 7.75
N PHE A 61 2.04 -1.22 8.31
CA PHE A 61 1.60 0.04 7.74
C PHE A 61 2.79 0.72 7.08
N ILE A 62 2.63 1.15 5.83
CA ILE A 62 3.72 1.69 5.02
C ILE A 62 3.23 3.00 4.40
N LEU A 63 4.00 4.05 4.58
CA LEU A 63 3.83 5.32 3.89
C LEU A 63 5.09 5.59 3.07
N GLY A 64 4.95 5.79 1.77
CA GLY A 64 6.13 6.04 0.95
C GLY A 64 5.85 6.20 -0.53
N MET A 65 6.95 6.22 -1.26
CA MET A 65 6.97 6.37 -2.70
C MET A 65 6.64 5.04 -3.38
N LEU A 66 5.96 5.15 -4.53
CA LEU A 66 5.46 4.03 -5.31
C LEU A 66 6.01 4.12 -6.74
N PRO A 67 7.25 3.66 -6.97
CA PRO A 67 7.73 3.36 -8.32
C PRO A 67 6.71 2.49 -9.04
N SER A 68 6.29 2.92 -10.23
CA SER A 68 5.13 2.35 -10.88
C SER A 68 5.21 2.29 -12.40
N LEU A 69 4.46 1.36 -12.96
CA LEU A 69 4.10 1.33 -14.38
C LEU A 69 2.62 1.65 -14.49
N ARG A 70 2.27 2.73 -15.20
CA ARG A 70 0.90 3.09 -15.54
C ARG A 70 0.55 2.46 -16.89
N ILE A 71 -0.60 1.79 -16.94
CA ILE A 71 -1.12 1.13 -18.12
C ILE A 71 -2.41 1.86 -18.48
N ARG A 72 -2.31 2.79 -19.43
CA ARG A 72 -3.41 3.62 -19.88
C ARG A 72 -3.16 4.05 -21.32
N GLU A 73 -4.19 3.97 -22.14
CA GLU A 73 -4.16 4.49 -23.50
C GLU A 73 -4.12 6.03 -23.49
N ASP A 74 -3.22 6.60 -24.29
CA ASP A 74 -3.17 8.03 -24.55
C ASP A 74 -4.20 8.40 -25.63
N LYS A 75 -5.21 9.17 -25.22
CA LYS A 75 -6.31 9.63 -26.07
C LYS A 75 -6.06 11.02 -26.68
N SER A 76 -4.82 11.50 -26.67
CA SER A 76 -4.45 12.77 -27.29
C SER A 76 -4.63 12.73 -28.82
N GLU A 77 -5.06 13.85 -29.41
CA GLU A 77 -5.32 13.94 -30.85
C GLU A 77 -4.05 13.97 -31.72
N GLY A 78 -2.92 14.37 -31.14
CA GLY A 78 -1.61 14.45 -31.82
C GLY A 78 -0.67 13.31 -31.45
N THR A 79 0.57 13.64 -31.12
CA THR A 79 1.57 12.67 -30.63
C THR A 79 1.07 12.00 -29.34
N LYS A 80 1.14 10.67 -29.31
CA LYS A 80 0.66 9.84 -28.20
C LYS A 80 1.83 9.23 -27.43
N ASN A 81 1.69 9.15 -26.11
CA ASN A 81 2.57 8.34 -25.28
C ASN A 81 2.32 6.84 -25.50
N SER A 82 3.31 6.03 -25.14
CA SER A 82 3.16 4.57 -25.01
C SER A 82 2.00 4.23 -24.06
N ALA A 83 1.29 3.13 -24.33
CA ALA A 83 0.24 2.62 -23.45
C ALA A 83 0.77 2.21 -22.06
N ILE A 84 2.08 1.91 -21.97
CA ILE A 84 2.78 1.61 -20.71
C ILE A 84 3.82 2.68 -20.48
N THR A 85 3.72 3.37 -19.35
CA THR A 85 4.62 4.47 -18.97
C THR A 85 5.15 4.30 -17.55
N PRO A 86 6.42 4.66 -17.29
CA PRO A 86 6.91 4.78 -15.92
C PRO A 86 6.23 5.96 -15.24
N ASN A 87 5.89 5.81 -13.96
CA ASN A 87 5.33 6.87 -13.15
C ASN A 87 5.79 6.72 -11.69
N LEU A 88 5.69 7.78 -10.91
CA LEU A 88 6.03 7.81 -9.50
C LEU A 88 4.82 8.29 -8.70
N GLY A 89 4.25 7.38 -7.91
CA GLY A 89 3.21 7.72 -6.95
C GLY A 89 3.76 7.92 -5.55
N ALA A 90 2.89 8.34 -4.66
CA ALA A 90 3.06 8.20 -3.22
C ALA A 90 1.77 7.63 -2.63
N GLY A 91 1.84 6.91 -1.52
CA GLY A 91 0.62 6.39 -0.95
C GLY A 91 0.81 5.57 0.30
N PHE A 92 -0.32 5.05 0.76
CA PHE A 92 -0.42 4.24 1.95
C PHE A 92 -0.64 2.78 1.58
N THR A 93 0.13 1.87 2.17
CA THR A 93 -0.03 0.43 2.01
C THR A 93 -0.23 -0.22 3.37
N VAL A 94 -1.25 -1.06 3.49
CA VAL A 94 -1.43 -1.96 4.62
C VAL A 94 -1.15 -3.37 4.13
N ALA A 95 -0.18 -4.03 4.74
CA ALA A 95 0.08 -5.44 4.50
C ALA A 95 -0.35 -6.28 5.71
N TYR A 96 -1.11 -7.33 5.46
CA TYR A 96 -1.44 -8.37 6.43
C TYR A 96 -0.88 -9.70 5.92
N LYS A 97 0.09 -10.26 6.64
CA LYS A 97 0.87 -11.42 6.18
C LYS A 97 1.44 -11.18 4.78
N LYS A 98 0.93 -11.89 3.77
CA LYS A 98 1.37 -11.81 2.37
C LYS A 98 0.47 -10.94 1.49
N ILE A 99 -0.66 -10.44 1.99
CA ILE A 99 -1.61 -9.66 1.20
C ILE A 99 -1.42 -8.17 1.52
N ALA A 100 -1.42 -7.31 0.50
CA ALA A 100 -1.30 -5.87 0.65
C ALA A 100 -2.48 -5.15 0.01
N LEU A 101 -3.06 -4.18 0.71
CA LEU A 101 -4.01 -3.21 0.18
C LEU A 101 -3.31 -1.86 0.09
N GLN A 102 -3.46 -1.15 -1.03
CA GLN A 102 -2.79 0.11 -1.27
C GLN A 102 -3.74 1.19 -1.77
N ILE A 103 -3.60 2.39 -1.22
CA ILE A 103 -4.23 3.62 -1.68
C ILE A 103 -3.12 4.53 -2.25
N PRO A 104 -2.83 4.42 -3.56
CA PRO A 104 -1.87 5.28 -4.23
C PRO A 104 -2.48 6.61 -4.66
N PHE A 105 -1.64 7.63 -4.67
CA PHE A 105 -1.90 8.94 -5.23
C PHE A 105 -0.85 9.25 -6.29
N TYR A 106 -1.31 9.67 -7.47
CA TYR A 106 -0.44 10.10 -8.57
C TYR A 106 -0.79 11.51 -8.98
N TYR A 107 0.22 12.32 -9.25
CA TYR A 107 0.01 13.60 -9.90
C TYR A 107 0.00 13.40 -11.42
N ASN A 108 -1.15 13.63 -12.04
CA ASN A 108 -1.21 13.78 -13.48
C ASN A 108 -0.78 15.21 -13.82
N THR A 109 0.22 15.35 -14.69
CA THR A 109 0.70 16.66 -15.13
C THR A 109 -0.33 17.38 -15.98
N LYS A 110 -0.26 18.71 -16.01
CA LYS A 110 -1.13 19.51 -16.89
C LYS A 110 -0.88 19.14 -18.35
N THR A 111 -1.94 19.19 -19.16
CA THR A 111 -1.86 19.12 -20.62
C THR A 111 -2.22 20.48 -21.22
N SER A 112 -2.28 20.58 -22.54
CA SER A 112 -2.81 21.76 -23.24
C SER A 112 -4.31 22.00 -22.99
N THR A 113 -5.04 20.97 -22.57
CA THR A 113 -6.51 20.99 -22.45
C THR A 113 -7.02 20.71 -21.04
N GLN A 114 -6.17 20.27 -20.11
CA GLN A 114 -6.55 19.88 -18.76
C GLN A 114 -5.52 20.32 -17.71
N ASN A 115 -6.01 20.77 -16.55
CA ASN A 115 -5.17 21.09 -15.41
C ASN A 115 -4.56 19.84 -14.79
N GLY A 116 -3.35 19.98 -14.23
CA GLY A 116 -2.73 18.92 -13.46
C GLY A 116 -3.48 18.66 -12.15
N ALA A 117 -3.64 17.38 -11.80
CA ALA A 117 -4.45 16.98 -10.65
C ALA A 117 -3.94 15.69 -10.01
N TRP A 118 -4.10 15.60 -8.69
CA TRP A 118 -3.89 14.37 -7.95
C TRP A 118 -5.03 13.39 -8.20
N LYS A 119 -4.67 12.13 -8.47
CA LYS A 119 -5.61 11.03 -8.69
C LYS A 119 -5.36 9.97 -7.64
N MET A 120 -6.41 9.66 -6.87
CA MET A 120 -6.41 8.57 -5.91
C MET A 120 -6.84 7.27 -6.61
N GLY A 121 -6.14 6.18 -6.33
CA GLY A 121 -6.47 4.85 -6.82
C GLY A 121 -6.66 3.86 -5.68
N ILE A 122 -6.83 2.60 -6.07
CA ILE A 122 -6.85 1.46 -5.15
C ILE A 122 -6.16 0.27 -5.82
N GLY A 123 -5.44 -0.52 -5.03
CA GLY A 123 -4.78 -1.73 -5.54
C GLY A 123 -4.65 -2.82 -4.50
N LEU A 124 -4.54 -4.05 -4.99
CA LEU A 124 -4.29 -5.25 -4.21
C LEU A 124 -2.93 -5.82 -4.63
N GLY A 125 -2.18 -6.30 -3.66
CA GLY A 125 -0.83 -6.77 -3.88
C GLY A 125 -0.42 -7.93 -3.00
N TYR A 126 0.79 -8.39 -3.27
CA TYR A 126 1.41 -9.50 -2.60
C TYR A 126 2.78 -9.09 -2.04
N SER A 127 3.07 -9.50 -0.80
CA SER A 127 4.37 -9.33 -0.16
C SER A 127 5.20 -10.60 -0.32
N PHE A 128 6.35 -10.48 -0.97
CA PHE A 128 7.26 -11.61 -1.15
C PHE A 128 8.17 -11.85 0.06
N LYS A 129 8.33 -10.86 0.94
CA LYS A 129 9.04 -11.00 2.23
C LYS A 129 8.19 -11.70 3.27
#